data_AF-A0AA92UAZ5-F1
#
_entry.id   AF-A0AA92UAZ5-F1
#
_cell.length_a   1.000
_cell.length_b   1.000
_cell.length_c   1.000
_cell.angle_alpha   90.00
_cell.angle_beta   90.00
_cell.angle_gamma   90.00
#
_symmetry.space_group_name_H-M   'P 1'
#
loop_
_entity.id
_entity.type
_entity.pdbx_description
1 polymer ?
#
loop_
_entity_poly.entity_id
_entity_poly.type
_entity_poly.pdbx_seq_one_letter_code
_entity_poly.pdbx_strand_id
1 'polypeptide(L)'
;MNQIIIQNNQIVLRALDKYLLKDNRFSRFYLQKQKFSKARAFRKQSDYLNNLIKTIMATTKRSFEAKVIEVKNLSTGKYLRYVNMNNGEEGIVPEWCITSFVVLPNECIDSDGHVVVGTILKLREMEDGKIYPSTSYQHRANPLQKPSVPAKAKKMSKESLYEDAQLYQSVSLDELWNMFADKLRKNELTVDAILQAMDVKSKSSEKEQSAYLGTLLGVNSVDLGKQENFHREFKSSFMHSANPLRSERSFQNQQIFKEIVAFGNSHEMGDVYVGVGNDGTIRGVEDELLNEAPFENRADFQADFMNQLSQAIDNYSFVSQIKMIWYKTIEGKLFCRISIPKWEGGIILLNGCELYVRGDAGKKQLKNADLINYVLTCYQKKVA
;
A
#
# COMPACT_ATOMS: atom_id res chain seq x y z
N MET A 1 22.98 -8.72 42.73
CA MET A 1 22.51 -8.45 41.35
C MET A 1 21.20 -7.65 41.26
N ASN A 2 20.48 -7.38 42.36
CA ASN A 2 19.21 -6.60 42.35
C ASN A 2 19.34 -5.10 42.70
N GLN A 3 20.52 -4.61 43.12
CA GLN A 3 20.69 -3.18 43.46
C GLN A 3 21.08 -2.29 42.27
N ILE A 4 21.67 -2.84 41.21
CA ILE A 4 22.10 -2.06 40.02
C ILE A 4 20.91 -1.66 39.14
N ILE A 5 19.85 -2.48 39.10
CA ILE A 5 18.63 -2.19 38.30
C ILE A 5 17.78 -1.07 38.94
N ILE A 6 17.81 -0.95 40.27
CA ILE A 6 17.03 0.07 40.99
C ILE A 6 17.67 1.46 40.88
N GLN A 7 19.01 1.55 40.85
CA GLN A 7 19.72 2.83 40.69
C GLN A 7 19.52 3.45 39.30
N ASN A 8 19.48 2.65 38.22
CA ASN A 8 19.27 3.16 36.87
C ASN A 8 17.85 3.74 36.66
N ASN A 9 16.82 3.14 37.30
CA ASN A 9 15.46 3.66 37.21
C ASN A 9 15.25 4.99 37.98
N GLN A 10 15.95 5.19 39.10
CA GLN A 10 15.86 6.45 39.85
C GLN A 10 16.53 7.63 39.14
N ILE A 11 17.60 7.40 38.37
CA ILE A 11 18.27 8.45 37.58
C ILE A 11 17.39 8.89 36.40
N VAL A 12 16.70 7.95 35.75
CA VAL A 12 15.77 8.24 34.64
C VAL A 12 14.52 8.99 35.15
N LEU A 13 13.99 8.62 36.32
CA LEU A 13 12.84 9.33 36.92
C LEU A 13 13.19 10.76 37.37
N ARG A 14 14.38 10.97 37.95
CA ARG A 14 14.86 12.32 38.31
C ARG A 14 15.13 13.22 37.10
N ALA A 15 15.54 12.63 35.96
CA ALA A 15 15.69 13.37 34.71
C ALA A 15 14.34 13.77 34.11
N LEU A 16 13.29 12.96 34.30
CA LEU A 16 11.94 13.25 33.82
C LEU A 16 11.19 14.30 34.66
N ASP A 17 11.39 14.32 35.98
CA ASP A 17 10.79 15.35 36.85
C ASP A 17 11.32 16.77 36.56
N LYS A 18 12.55 16.89 36.05
CA LYS A 18 13.13 18.17 35.62
C LYS A 18 12.48 18.75 34.36
N TYR A 19 11.75 17.94 33.60
CA TYR A 19 11.03 18.34 32.37
C TYR A 19 9.52 18.54 32.56
N LEU A 20 8.96 18.24 33.74
CA LEU A 20 7.52 18.29 34.02
C LEU A 20 7.05 19.62 34.65
N LEU A 21 7.96 20.54 34.97
CA LEU A 21 7.63 21.85 35.53
C LEU A 21 7.68 22.93 34.45
N LYS A 22 6.74 22.89 33.49
CA LYS A 22 6.19 24.08 32.81
C LYS A 22 4.97 23.70 31.95
N ASP A 23 3.84 24.28 32.34
CA ASP A 23 2.53 24.33 31.69
C ASP A 23 1.62 23.08 31.68
N ASN A 24 0.56 23.15 32.49
CA ASN A 24 -0.17 22.00 33.03
C ASN A 24 -1.56 21.76 32.42
N ARG A 25 -1.79 22.11 31.14
CA ARG A 25 -3.10 21.88 30.49
C ARG A 25 -3.07 21.22 29.09
N PHE A 26 -1.92 21.12 28.43
CA PHE A 26 -1.78 20.43 27.13
C PHE A 26 -1.26 18.98 27.21
N SER A 27 -0.72 18.59 28.37
CA SER A 27 0.01 17.33 28.54
C SER A 27 -0.89 16.09 28.60
N ARG A 28 -2.15 16.17 29.04
CA ARG A 28 -3.02 14.99 29.20
C ARG A 28 -3.50 14.37 27.88
N PHE A 29 -3.72 15.17 26.84
CA PHE A 29 -4.18 14.66 25.54
C PHE A 29 -3.03 14.11 24.69
N TYR A 30 -1.85 14.75 24.76
CA TYR A 30 -0.64 14.31 24.05
C TYR A 30 -0.03 13.03 24.65
N LEU A 31 -0.12 12.84 25.98
CA LEU A 31 0.31 11.61 26.65
C LEU A 31 -0.56 10.40 26.30
N GLN A 32 -1.83 10.58 25.91
CA GLN A 32 -2.68 9.47 25.49
C GLN A 32 -2.36 9.02 24.06
N LYS A 33 -2.14 9.95 23.11
CA LYS A 33 -1.75 9.63 21.72
C LYS A 33 -0.33 9.07 21.60
N GLN A 34 0.65 9.60 22.35
CA GLN A 34 1.98 8.99 22.41
C GLN A 34 1.95 7.61 23.08
N LYS A 35 1.05 7.36 24.03
CA LYS A 35 0.86 6.02 24.60
C LYS A 35 0.38 5.02 23.55
N PHE A 36 -0.43 5.38 22.56
CA PHE A 36 -0.88 4.43 21.52
C PHE A 36 0.13 4.16 20.41
N SER A 37 0.87 5.17 19.93
CA SER A 37 1.93 4.94 18.92
C SER A 37 3.14 4.26 19.53
N LYS A 38 3.55 4.66 20.75
CA LYS A 38 4.55 3.92 21.53
C LYS A 38 4.02 2.57 21.98
N ALA A 39 2.74 2.36 22.30
CA ALA A 39 2.21 1.02 22.60
C ALA A 39 2.15 0.11 21.38
N ARG A 40 2.03 0.64 20.15
CA ARG A 40 2.07 -0.19 18.92
C ARG A 40 3.52 -0.55 18.56
N ALA A 41 4.47 0.36 18.75
CA ALA A 41 5.90 0.08 18.64
C ALA A 41 6.41 -0.82 19.79
N PHE A 42 5.98 -0.59 21.03
CA PHE A 42 6.21 -1.47 22.19
C PHE A 42 5.46 -2.79 22.06
N ARG A 43 4.28 -2.87 21.41
CA ARG A 43 3.66 -4.17 21.10
C ARG A 43 4.49 -4.91 20.08
N LYS A 44 4.96 -4.28 18.99
CA LYS A 44 5.85 -4.95 18.04
C LYS A 44 7.20 -5.34 18.66
N GLN A 45 7.80 -4.49 19.49
CA GLN A 45 9.01 -4.82 20.24
C GLN A 45 8.75 -5.84 21.34
N SER A 46 7.61 -5.81 22.02
CA SER A 46 7.19 -6.79 23.03
C SER A 46 6.81 -8.10 22.37
N ASP A 47 6.20 -8.12 21.18
CA ASP A 47 5.89 -9.33 20.41
C ASP A 47 7.17 -9.91 19.83
N TYR A 48 8.13 -9.08 19.40
CA TYR A 48 9.47 -9.51 19.03
C TYR A 48 10.23 -10.04 20.24
N LEU A 49 10.19 -9.34 21.38
CA LEU A 49 10.82 -9.76 22.63
C LEU A 49 10.10 -10.96 23.23
N ASN A 50 8.79 -11.12 23.07
CA ASN A 50 7.98 -12.26 23.53
C ASN A 50 8.14 -13.44 22.59
N ASN A 51 8.34 -13.23 21.28
CA ASN A 51 8.75 -14.27 20.36
C ASN A 51 10.21 -14.65 20.60
N LEU A 52 11.08 -13.71 20.92
CA LEU A 52 12.47 -13.96 21.29
C LEU A 52 12.54 -14.67 22.65
N ILE A 53 11.75 -14.25 23.65
CA ILE A 53 11.59 -14.91 24.94
C ILE A 53 10.92 -16.28 24.75
N LYS A 54 9.87 -16.42 23.92
CA LYS A 54 9.33 -17.75 23.55
C LYS A 54 10.36 -18.59 22.82
N THR A 55 11.23 -18.02 22.00
CA THR A 55 12.26 -18.77 21.26
C THR A 55 13.43 -19.15 22.18
N ILE A 56 13.77 -18.30 23.14
CA ILE A 56 14.80 -18.50 24.16
C ILE A 56 14.30 -19.42 25.28
N MET A 57 13.01 -19.38 25.61
CA MET A 57 12.35 -20.16 26.67
C MET A 57 11.56 -21.36 26.15
N ALA A 58 11.46 -21.60 24.83
CA ALA A 58 10.78 -22.78 24.33
C ALA A 58 11.60 -24.01 24.71
N THR A 59 11.14 -24.65 25.79
CA THR A 59 11.63 -25.93 26.25
C THR A 59 11.33 -26.98 25.20
N THR A 60 12.37 -27.77 24.87
CA THR A 60 12.19 -28.93 24.01
C THR A 60 11.29 -29.93 24.74
N LYS A 61 10.13 -30.23 24.17
CA LYS A 61 9.18 -31.21 24.73
C LYS A 61 9.76 -32.62 24.65
N ARG A 62 10.32 -32.99 23.50
CA ARG A 62 11.04 -34.26 23.31
C ARG A 62 12.04 -34.17 22.17
N SER A 63 13.12 -34.93 22.29
CA SER A 63 14.06 -35.20 21.19
C SER A 63 13.86 -36.62 20.70
N PHE A 64 13.97 -36.85 19.39
CA PHE A 64 13.76 -38.15 18.78
C PHE A 64 14.51 -38.29 17.47
N GLU A 65 14.75 -39.54 17.06
CA GLU A 65 15.25 -39.86 15.73
C GLU A 65 14.08 -40.09 14.77
N ALA A 66 14.18 -39.53 13.58
CA ALA A 66 13.13 -39.54 12.58
C ALA A 66 13.69 -40.07 11.26
N LYS A 67 13.18 -41.22 10.80
CA LYS A 67 13.54 -41.75 9.50
C LYS A 67 12.68 -41.09 8.43
N VAL A 68 13.30 -40.40 7.49
CA VAL A 68 12.61 -39.80 6.35
C VAL A 68 12.12 -40.92 5.43
N ILE A 69 10.82 -41.03 5.23
CA ILE A 69 10.19 -42.07 4.40
C ILE A 69 9.79 -41.57 3.02
N GLU A 70 9.59 -40.26 2.87
CA GLU A 70 9.19 -39.64 1.60
C GLU A 70 9.50 -38.15 1.60
N VAL A 71 9.84 -37.60 0.44
CA VAL A 71 9.90 -36.15 0.20
C VAL A 71 8.75 -35.77 -0.73
N LYS A 72 7.79 -34.97 -0.22
CA LYS A 72 6.66 -34.46 -1.00
C LYS A 72 6.92 -33.04 -1.47
N ASN A 73 6.72 -32.81 -2.76
CA ASN A 73 6.65 -31.47 -3.33
C ASN A 73 5.22 -30.95 -3.19
N LEU A 74 4.98 -30.00 -2.29
CA LEU A 74 3.69 -29.31 -2.13
C LEU A 74 3.77 -27.91 -2.74
N SER A 75 2.62 -27.28 -2.97
CA SER A 75 2.54 -25.89 -3.45
C SER A 75 3.23 -24.88 -2.53
N THR A 76 3.44 -25.22 -1.26
CA THR A 76 4.12 -24.42 -0.24
C THR A 76 5.59 -24.79 -0.03
N GLY A 77 6.15 -25.70 -0.85
CA GLY A 77 7.54 -26.12 -0.82
C GLY A 77 7.73 -27.63 -0.63
N LYS A 78 8.98 -28.06 -0.41
CA LYS A 78 9.35 -29.44 -0.09
C LYS A 78 9.03 -29.77 1.37
N TYR A 79 8.38 -30.91 1.60
CA TYR A 79 8.05 -31.43 2.91
C TYR A 79 8.62 -32.84 3.07
N LEU A 80 9.20 -33.09 4.24
CA LEU A 80 9.70 -34.40 4.65
C LEU A 80 8.58 -35.11 5.40
N ARG A 81 8.17 -36.27 4.90
CA ARG A 81 7.38 -37.23 5.69
C ARG A 81 8.36 -38.15 6.40
N TYR A 82 8.20 -38.29 7.71
CA TYR A 82 9.09 -39.08 8.54
C TYR A 82 8.32 -40.02 9.46
N VAL A 83 9.00 -41.07 9.91
CA VAL A 83 8.54 -41.95 11.00
C VAL A 83 9.42 -41.70 12.21
N ASN A 84 8.81 -41.36 13.34
CA ASN A 84 9.49 -41.26 14.62
C ASN A 84 9.93 -42.66 15.05
N MET A 85 11.23 -42.85 15.22
CA MET A 85 11.81 -44.17 15.52
C MET A 85 11.52 -44.64 16.95
N ASN A 86 11.10 -43.74 17.84
CA ASN A 86 10.80 -44.10 19.23
C ASN A 86 9.42 -44.74 19.40
N ASN A 87 8.43 -44.37 18.58
CA ASN A 87 7.04 -44.78 18.75
C ASN A 87 6.31 -45.16 17.45
N GLY A 88 6.97 -45.05 16.30
CA GLY A 88 6.39 -45.37 14.99
C GLY A 88 5.43 -44.32 14.43
N GLU A 89 5.25 -43.17 15.10
CA GLU A 89 4.34 -42.11 14.62
C GLU A 89 4.87 -41.47 13.33
N GLU A 90 3.99 -41.34 12.34
CA GLU A 90 4.27 -40.55 11.14
C GLU A 90 4.07 -39.05 11.40
N GLY A 91 4.96 -38.23 10.85
CA GLY A 91 4.87 -36.79 10.90
C GLY A 91 5.29 -36.15 9.56
N ILE A 92 4.97 -34.86 9.44
CA ILE A 92 5.36 -34.06 8.27
C ILE A 92 6.00 -32.75 8.73
N VAL A 93 7.12 -32.38 8.12
CA VAL A 93 7.83 -31.13 8.42
C VAL A 93 8.31 -30.47 7.13
N PRO A 94 8.20 -29.13 6.98
CA PRO A 94 8.83 -28.45 5.86
C PRO A 94 10.34 -28.67 5.88
N GLU A 95 10.94 -29.03 4.76
CA GLU A 95 12.38 -29.31 4.67
C GLU A 95 13.23 -28.12 5.11
N TRP A 96 12.80 -26.90 4.74
CA TRP A 96 13.50 -25.66 5.08
C TRP A 96 13.56 -25.41 6.60
N CYS A 97 12.62 -25.94 7.40
CA CYS A 97 12.70 -25.84 8.87
C CYS A 97 13.91 -26.59 9.44
N ILE A 98 14.45 -27.55 8.68
CA ILE A 98 15.62 -28.34 9.04
C ILE A 98 16.87 -27.73 8.40
N THR A 99 16.93 -27.69 7.07
CA THR A 99 18.16 -27.39 6.32
C THR A 99 18.60 -25.93 6.41
N SER A 100 17.70 -25.00 6.71
CA SER A 100 18.02 -23.56 6.71
C SER A 100 18.89 -23.14 7.88
N PHE A 101 18.79 -23.81 9.03
CA PHE A 101 19.40 -23.35 10.28
C PHE A 101 20.63 -24.14 10.70
N VAL A 102 20.78 -25.37 10.18
CA VAL A 102 21.88 -26.27 10.56
C VAL A 102 22.60 -26.82 9.33
N VAL A 103 23.85 -27.23 9.52
CA VAL A 103 24.63 -28.00 8.56
C VAL A 103 24.34 -29.48 8.84
N LEU A 104 23.66 -30.14 7.91
CA LEU A 104 23.46 -31.59 7.97
C LEU A 104 24.73 -32.31 7.44
N PRO A 105 25.02 -33.53 7.94
CA PRO A 105 26.07 -34.38 7.37
C PRO A 105 25.84 -34.62 5.88
N ASN A 106 26.93 -34.74 5.10
CA ASN A 106 26.85 -34.92 3.64
C ASN A 106 26.09 -36.20 3.24
N GLU A 107 26.11 -37.23 4.08
CA GLU A 107 25.33 -38.47 3.87
C GLU A 107 23.81 -38.28 3.99
N CYS A 108 23.36 -37.19 4.62
CA CYS A 108 21.95 -36.88 4.80
C CYS A 108 21.35 -36.06 3.63
N ILE A 109 22.20 -35.51 2.75
CA ILE A 109 21.79 -34.59 1.69
C ILE A 109 22.28 -35.06 0.32
N ASP A 110 21.49 -34.82 -0.73
CA ASP A 110 21.87 -35.11 -2.12
C ASP A 110 22.77 -34.02 -2.71
N SER A 111 23.17 -34.20 -3.98
CA SER A 111 23.99 -33.23 -4.72
C SER A 111 23.35 -31.84 -4.85
N ASP A 112 22.03 -31.76 -4.73
CA ASP A 112 21.25 -30.53 -4.83
C ASP A 112 20.99 -29.90 -3.44
N GLY A 113 21.52 -30.50 -2.37
CA GLY A 113 21.39 -30.01 -1.00
C GLY A 113 20.07 -30.34 -0.31
N HIS A 114 19.31 -31.30 -0.85
CA HIS A 114 18.03 -31.77 -0.29
C HIS A 114 18.19 -33.04 0.53
N VAL A 115 17.32 -33.24 1.52
CA VAL A 115 17.37 -34.41 2.41
C VAL A 115 17.03 -35.69 1.65
N VAL A 116 17.90 -36.69 1.74
CA VAL A 116 17.72 -37.98 1.06
C VAL A 116 16.71 -38.86 1.78
N VAL A 117 15.78 -39.46 1.05
CA VAL A 117 14.83 -40.46 1.58
C VAL A 117 15.60 -41.65 2.17
N GLY A 118 15.18 -42.10 3.35
CA GLY A 118 15.85 -43.17 4.10
C GLY A 118 16.79 -42.66 5.19
N THR A 119 17.17 -41.38 5.15
CA THR A 119 18.04 -40.75 6.17
C THR A 119 17.36 -40.70 7.54
N ILE A 120 18.16 -40.88 8.59
CA ILE A 120 17.74 -40.69 9.98
C ILE A 120 18.18 -39.31 10.44
N LEU A 121 17.22 -38.45 10.79
CA LEU A 121 17.45 -37.12 11.32
C LEU A 121 17.20 -37.07 12.82
N LYS A 122 18.03 -36.31 13.55
CA LYS A 122 17.80 -36.01 14.97
C LYS A 122 16.94 -34.76 15.09
N LEU A 123 15.69 -34.92 15.49
CA LEU A 123 14.71 -33.84 15.58
C LEU A 123 14.31 -33.56 17.03
N ARG A 124 13.76 -32.38 17.24
CA ARG A 124 13.13 -31.99 18.50
C ARG A 124 11.75 -31.42 18.24
N GLU A 125 10.79 -31.84 19.06
CA GLU A 125 9.46 -31.25 19.14
C GLU A 125 9.48 -30.21 20.25
N MET A 126 9.01 -29.00 19.94
CA MET A 126 8.84 -27.92 20.91
C MET A 126 7.46 -28.03 21.56
N GLU A 127 7.24 -27.35 22.69
CA GLU A 127 5.92 -27.36 23.35
C GLU A 127 4.76 -26.88 22.47
N ASP A 128 5.03 -26.03 21.47
CA ASP A 128 4.03 -25.57 20.49
C ASP A 128 3.77 -26.58 19.35
N GLY A 129 4.34 -27.78 19.45
CA GLY A 129 4.20 -28.86 18.47
C GLY A 129 5.07 -28.70 17.22
N LYS A 130 5.85 -27.63 17.11
CA LYS A 130 6.75 -27.44 15.96
C LYS A 130 7.97 -28.34 16.06
N ILE A 131 8.44 -28.78 14.89
CA ILE A 131 9.59 -29.65 14.75
C ILE A 131 10.79 -28.86 14.23
N TYR A 132 11.93 -29.01 14.92
CA TYR A 132 13.20 -28.36 14.57
C TYR A 132 14.34 -29.38 14.58
N PRO A 133 15.48 -29.08 13.93
CA PRO A 133 16.67 -29.89 14.07
C PRO A 133 17.16 -29.90 15.53
N SER A 134 17.75 -31.03 15.93
CA SER A 134 18.43 -31.18 17.21
C SER A 134 19.56 -30.16 17.36
N THR A 135 19.82 -29.74 18.60
CA THR A 135 20.97 -28.89 18.96
C THR A 135 22.32 -29.59 18.81
N SER A 136 22.33 -30.89 18.49
CA SER A 136 23.55 -31.63 18.17
C SER A 136 24.14 -31.29 16.79
N TYR A 137 23.36 -30.68 15.90
CA TYR A 137 23.85 -30.22 14.61
C TYR A 137 24.54 -28.85 14.71
N GLN A 138 25.57 -28.65 13.89
CA GLN A 138 26.24 -27.34 13.80
C GLN A 138 25.28 -26.31 13.21
N HIS A 139 25.09 -25.19 13.91
CA HIS A 139 24.31 -24.07 13.40
C HIS A 139 25.04 -23.32 12.29
N ARG A 140 24.30 -22.92 11.25
CA ARG A 140 24.80 -22.02 10.22
C ARG A 140 24.96 -20.61 10.80
N ALA A 141 26.06 -19.94 10.50
CA ALA A 141 26.26 -18.54 10.86
C ALA A 141 25.23 -17.62 10.17
N ASN A 142 24.90 -17.94 8.91
CA ASN A 142 23.85 -17.29 8.13
C ASN A 142 22.82 -18.34 7.71
N PRO A 143 21.57 -18.27 8.19
CA PRO A 143 20.53 -19.19 7.75
C PRO A 143 20.33 -19.10 6.23
N LEU A 144 20.12 -20.25 5.59
CA LEU A 144 19.71 -20.24 4.18
C LEU A 144 18.36 -19.54 4.09
N GLN A 145 18.20 -18.62 3.14
CA GLN A 145 16.91 -17.99 2.91
C GLN A 145 15.88 -19.09 2.64
N LYS A 146 14.72 -19.01 3.29
CA LYS A 146 13.58 -19.87 2.97
C LYS A 146 13.46 -19.88 1.44
N PRO A 147 13.38 -21.06 0.77
CA PRO A 147 13.14 -21.11 -0.65
C PRO A 147 11.96 -20.20 -0.91
N SER A 148 12.16 -19.16 -1.71
CA SER A 148 11.07 -18.37 -2.24
C SER A 148 10.25 -19.35 -3.07
N VAL A 149 9.31 -20.03 -2.44
CA VAL A 149 8.10 -20.48 -3.13
C VAL A 149 7.68 -19.21 -3.84
N PRO A 150 7.70 -19.14 -5.18
CA PRO A 150 7.13 -18.00 -5.84
C PRO A 150 5.70 -17.99 -5.33
N ALA A 151 5.39 -17.08 -4.41
CA ALA A 151 4.03 -16.84 -3.98
C ALA A 151 3.31 -16.68 -5.30
N LYS A 152 2.44 -17.64 -5.64
CA LYS A 152 1.73 -17.70 -6.92
C LYS A 152 1.35 -16.25 -7.20
N ALA A 153 2.00 -15.62 -8.18
CA ALA A 153 1.99 -14.17 -8.29
C ALA A 153 0.53 -13.76 -8.13
N LYS A 154 0.23 -12.98 -7.08
CA LYS A 154 -1.14 -12.55 -6.78
C LYS A 154 -1.52 -11.68 -7.97
N LYS A 155 -2.08 -12.30 -9.00
CA LYS A 155 -2.39 -11.68 -10.27
C LYS A 155 -3.84 -11.26 -10.21
N MET A 156 -4.04 -9.97 -10.39
CA MET A 156 -5.36 -9.38 -10.53
C MET A 156 -6.13 -10.06 -11.66
N SER A 157 -7.41 -10.36 -11.45
CA SER A 157 -8.27 -10.83 -12.54
C SER A 157 -8.74 -9.67 -13.40
N LYS A 158 -9.11 -9.93 -14.66
CA LYS A 158 -9.66 -8.89 -15.55
C LYS A 158 -10.97 -8.34 -15.02
N GLU A 159 -11.78 -9.18 -14.39
CA GLU A 159 -13.07 -8.80 -13.81
C GLU A 159 -12.86 -7.77 -12.70
N SER A 160 -11.94 -8.04 -11.77
CA SER A 160 -11.62 -7.10 -10.70
C SER A 160 -10.93 -5.82 -11.22
N LEU A 161 -10.11 -5.94 -12.25
CA LEU A 161 -9.44 -4.79 -12.86
C LEU A 161 -10.45 -3.74 -13.37
N TYR A 162 -11.56 -4.18 -13.96
CA TYR A 162 -12.57 -3.27 -14.53
C TYR A 162 -13.81 -3.07 -13.66
N GLU A 163 -13.87 -3.71 -12.49
CA GLU A 163 -14.94 -3.51 -11.52
C GLU A 163 -15.13 -2.00 -11.26
N ASP A 164 -16.37 -1.49 -11.28
CA ASP A 164 -16.74 -0.08 -11.09
C ASP A 164 -16.03 0.96 -11.99
N ALA A 165 -15.31 0.53 -13.04
CA ALA A 165 -14.68 1.45 -13.98
C ALA A 165 -15.74 2.10 -14.88
N GLN A 166 -15.75 3.43 -14.93
CA GLN A 166 -16.69 4.18 -15.75
C GLN A 166 -16.26 4.16 -17.21
N LEU A 167 -17.22 4.02 -18.13
CA LEU A 167 -16.92 4.10 -19.56
C LEU A 167 -16.48 5.53 -19.90
N TYR A 168 -15.23 5.65 -20.36
CA TYR A 168 -14.71 6.88 -20.94
C TYR A 168 -14.94 6.89 -22.43
N GLN A 169 -15.64 7.92 -22.86
CA GLN A 169 -15.86 8.21 -24.26
C GLN A 169 -15.79 9.73 -24.42
N SER A 170 -14.99 10.20 -25.37
CA SER A 170 -15.04 11.61 -25.77
C SER A 170 -16.33 11.80 -26.55
N VAL A 171 -17.33 12.43 -25.93
CA VAL A 171 -18.66 12.62 -26.49
C VAL A 171 -18.99 14.11 -26.44
N SER A 172 -19.38 14.67 -27.59
CA SER A 172 -19.91 16.03 -27.69
C SER A 172 -21.28 16.14 -27.03
N LEU A 173 -21.71 17.36 -26.69
CA LEU A 173 -23.03 17.59 -26.10
C LEU A 173 -24.16 17.09 -27.04
N ASP A 174 -24.03 17.29 -28.35
CA ASP A 174 -25.00 16.81 -29.33
C ASP A 174 -25.10 15.28 -29.37
N GLU A 175 -23.96 14.60 -29.29
CA GLU A 175 -23.94 13.13 -29.21
C GLU A 175 -24.55 12.63 -27.90
N LEU A 176 -24.32 13.32 -26.76
CA LEU A 176 -24.99 12.99 -25.49
C LEU A 176 -26.51 13.18 -25.61
N TRP A 177 -26.98 14.24 -26.27
CA TRP A 177 -28.41 14.43 -26.54
C TRP A 177 -28.98 13.37 -27.48
N ASN A 178 -28.22 12.92 -28.48
CA ASN A 178 -28.61 11.82 -29.36
C ASN A 178 -28.72 10.49 -28.60
N MET A 179 -27.76 10.20 -27.72
CA MET A 179 -27.80 9.02 -26.84
C MET A 179 -28.99 9.08 -25.86
N PHE A 180 -29.29 10.26 -25.31
CA PHE A 180 -30.48 10.49 -24.51
C PHE A 180 -31.76 10.23 -25.32
N ALA A 181 -31.85 10.74 -26.55
CA ALA A 181 -32.99 10.51 -27.44
C ALA A 181 -33.15 9.04 -27.81
N ASP A 182 -32.05 8.29 -27.99
CA ASP A 182 -32.08 6.85 -28.21
C ASP A 182 -32.64 6.10 -27.00
N LYS A 183 -32.18 6.40 -25.79
CA LYS A 183 -32.71 5.79 -24.56
C LYS A 183 -34.17 6.15 -24.30
N LEU A 184 -34.56 7.39 -24.62
CA LEU A 184 -35.95 7.85 -24.56
C LEU A 184 -36.83 7.01 -25.51
N ARG A 185 -36.39 6.79 -26.76
CA ARG A 185 -37.10 5.96 -27.74
C ARG A 185 -37.25 4.50 -27.31
N LYS A 186 -36.31 3.99 -26.52
CA LYS A 186 -36.32 2.62 -25.98
C LYS A 186 -37.05 2.47 -24.63
N ASN A 187 -37.64 3.55 -24.11
CA ASN A 187 -38.25 3.58 -22.77
C ASN A 187 -37.30 3.17 -21.63
N GLU A 188 -36.02 3.51 -21.74
CA GLU A 188 -34.98 3.17 -20.75
C GLU A 188 -34.78 4.28 -19.70
N LEU A 189 -35.59 5.35 -19.72
CA LEU A 189 -35.48 6.51 -18.84
C LEU A 189 -36.76 6.69 -18.00
N THR A 190 -36.58 7.14 -16.76
CA THR A 190 -37.71 7.49 -15.88
C THR A 190 -38.28 8.86 -16.26
N VAL A 191 -39.56 9.08 -15.94
CA VAL A 191 -40.24 10.37 -16.18
C VAL A 191 -39.49 11.52 -15.50
N ASP A 192 -39.00 11.32 -14.27
CA ASP A 192 -38.24 12.33 -13.53
C ASP A 192 -36.91 12.68 -14.23
N ALA A 193 -36.18 11.67 -14.74
CA ALA A 193 -34.93 11.90 -15.46
C ALA A 193 -35.16 12.69 -16.76
N ILE A 194 -36.29 12.45 -17.43
CA ILE A 194 -36.68 13.17 -18.64
C ILE A 194 -37.01 14.63 -18.31
N LEU A 195 -37.81 14.88 -17.28
CA LEU A 195 -38.18 16.23 -16.85
C LEU A 195 -36.96 17.04 -16.43
N GLN A 196 -36.06 16.44 -15.63
CA GLN A 196 -34.81 17.09 -15.23
C GLN A 196 -33.89 17.37 -16.44
N ALA A 197 -33.80 16.44 -17.41
CA ALA A 197 -33.02 16.68 -18.62
C ALA A 197 -33.56 17.88 -19.41
N MET A 198 -34.88 17.99 -19.57
CA MET A 198 -35.50 19.13 -20.26
C MET A 198 -35.26 20.46 -19.52
N ASP A 199 -35.31 20.45 -18.18
CA ASP A 199 -35.02 21.62 -17.37
C ASP A 199 -33.57 22.10 -17.56
N VAL A 200 -32.61 21.17 -17.43
CA VAL A 200 -31.17 21.41 -17.63
C VAL A 200 -30.88 21.93 -19.05
N LYS A 201 -31.52 21.36 -20.08
CA LYS A 201 -31.39 21.83 -21.47
C LYS A 201 -31.80 23.30 -21.65
N SER A 202 -32.82 23.73 -20.91
CA SER A 202 -33.40 25.07 -21.05
C SER A 202 -32.71 26.17 -20.24
N LYS A 203 -32.02 25.81 -19.15
CA LYS A 203 -31.55 26.76 -18.13
C LYS A 203 -30.05 26.71 -17.84
N SER A 204 -29.34 25.69 -18.28
CA SER A 204 -27.95 25.44 -17.87
C SER A 204 -26.94 25.66 -19.00
N SER A 205 -25.70 25.94 -18.62
CA SER A 205 -24.57 26.04 -19.55
C SER A 205 -24.29 24.70 -20.25
N GLU A 206 -23.65 24.72 -21.42
CA GLU A 206 -23.25 23.49 -22.15
C GLU A 206 -22.45 22.51 -21.29
N LYS A 207 -21.61 23.05 -20.39
CA LYS A 207 -20.81 22.27 -19.45
C LYS A 207 -21.67 21.54 -18.42
N GLU A 208 -22.67 22.21 -17.87
CA GLU A 208 -23.62 21.62 -16.92
C GLU A 208 -24.54 20.60 -17.59
N GLN A 209 -24.98 20.87 -18.82
CA GLN A 209 -25.75 19.91 -19.62
C GLN A 209 -24.93 18.64 -19.88
N SER A 210 -23.68 18.80 -20.31
CA SER A 210 -22.77 17.67 -20.58
C SER A 210 -22.52 16.83 -19.32
N ALA A 211 -22.30 17.49 -18.17
CA ALA A 211 -22.08 16.81 -16.89
C ALA A 211 -23.30 16.02 -16.41
N TYR A 212 -24.50 16.61 -16.52
CA TYR A 212 -25.75 15.95 -16.15
C TYR A 212 -26.03 14.75 -17.07
N LEU A 213 -25.97 14.94 -18.40
CA LEU A 213 -26.22 13.87 -19.36
C LEU A 213 -25.18 12.77 -19.26
N GLY A 214 -23.91 13.11 -19.09
CA GLY A 214 -22.86 12.11 -18.88
C GLY A 214 -23.15 11.23 -17.68
N THR A 215 -23.55 11.83 -16.56
CA THR A 215 -23.97 11.09 -15.36
C THR A 215 -25.19 10.20 -15.62
N LEU A 216 -26.23 10.76 -16.24
CA LEU A 216 -27.48 10.04 -16.52
C LEU A 216 -27.26 8.86 -17.49
N LEU A 217 -26.40 9.04 -18.48
CA LEU A 217 -26.13 8.05 -19.53
C LEU A 217 -25.05 7.04 -19.13
N GLY A 218 -24.35 7.27 -18.00
CA GLY A 218 -23.22 6.46 -17.57
C GLY A 218 -21.97 6.64 -18.44
N VAL A 219 -21.85 7.79 -19.09
CA VAL A 219 -20.73 8.14 -20.00
C VAL A 219 -19.98 9.32 -19.41
N ASN A 220 -18.70 9.16 -19.14
CA ASN A 220 -17.90 10.27 -18.61
C ASN A 220 -16.96 10.80 -19.70
N SER A 221 -17.21 12.02 -20.17
CA SER A 221 -16.36 12.76 -21.10
C SER A 221 -15.52 13.78 -20.34
N VAL A 222 -14.53 13.29 -19.58
CA VAL A 222 -13.56 14.19 -18.95
C VAL A 222 -12.65 14.76 -20.03
N ASP A 223 -12.62 16.07 -20.21
CA ASP A 223 -11.63 16.70 -21.07
C ASP A 223 -10.23 16.50 -20.49
N LEU A 224 -9.46 15.58 -21.10
CA LEU A 224 -8.05 15.39 -20.78
C LEU A 224 -7.20 16.52 -21.36
N GLY A 225 -7.64 17.23 -22.42
CA GLY A 225 -6.81 18.20 -23.12
C GLY A 225 -5.51 17.61 -23.69
N LYS A 226 -4.64 18.48 -24.21
CA LYS A 226 -3.42 18.06 -24.93
C LYS A 226 -2.11 18.25 -24.15
N GLN A 227 -2.18 18.87 -22.97
CA GLN A 227 -1.00 19.16 -22.15
C GLN A 227 -1.41 19.35 -20.68
N GLU A 228 -0.42 19.20 -19.80
CA GLU A 228 -0.51 19.54 -18.38
C GLU A 228 -0.70 21.04 -18.18
N ASN A 229 -1.29 21.41 -17.05
CA ASN A 229 -1.50 22.81 -16.67
C ASN A 229 -1.60 22.96 -15.15
N PHE A 230 -1.97 24.15 -14.69
CA PHE A 230 -2.02 24.47 -13.26
C PHE A 230 -2.96 23.59 -12.44
N HIS A 231 -3.97 22.98 -13.07
CA HIS A 231 -4.99 22.13 -12.46
C HIS A 231 -4.94 20.67 -12.93
N ARG A 232 -4.01 20.32 -13.83
CA ARG A 232 -3.98 19.01 -14.51
C ARG A 232 -2.56 18.50 -14.63
N GLU A 233 -2.36 17.29 -14.13
CA GLU A 233 -1.08 16.59 -14.18
C GLU A 233 -1.27 15.20 -14.78
N PHE A 234 -0.29 14.75 -15.57
CA PHE A 234 -0.28 13.45 -16.21
C PHE A 234 0.84 12.56 -15.70
N LYS A 235 0.52 11.28 -15.54
CA LYS A 235 1.48 10.21 -15.25
C LYS A 235 1.10 9.02 -16.11
N SER A 236 2.06 8.45 -16.81
CA SER A 236 1.78 7.31 -17.70
C SER A 236 1.49 6.02 -16.93
N SER A 237 1.87 5.92 -15.65
CA SER A 237 1.95 4.65 -14.93
C SER A 237 1.92 4.84 -13.40
N PHE A 238 1.44 3.82 -12.69
CA PHE A 238 1.60 3.66 -11.24
C PHE A 238 2.88 2.91 -10.85
N MET A 239 3.42 2.06 -11.73
CA MET A 239 4.58 1.21 -11.45
C MET A 239 5.90 1.80 -11.94
N HIS A 240 5.87 2.37 -13.14
CA HIS A 240 7.03 2.76 -13.91
C HIS A 240 7.23 4.27 -13.82
N SER A 241 8.39 4.66 -13.29
CA SER A 241 8.79 6.06 -13.33
C SER A 241 9.38 6.42 -14.69
N ALA A 242 9.21 7.68 -15.10
CA ALA A 242 9.90 8.24 -16.27
C ALA A 242 11.43 8.22 -16.11
N ASN A 243 11.94 8.07 -14.89
CA ASN A 243 13.37 7.88 -14.65
C ASN A 243 13.75 6.39 -14.77
N PRO A 244 14.51 5.98 -15.82
CA PRO A 244 14.85 4.59 -16.05
C PRO A 244 15.78 4.00 -14.98
N LEU A 245 16.46 4.84 -14.19
CA LEU A 245 17.32 4.41 -13.08
C LEU A 245 16.55 4.10 -11.80
N ARG A 246 15.25 4.43 -11.74
CA ARG A 246 14.39 4.25 -10.57
C ARG A 246 13.02 3.72 -10.99
N SER A 247 12.98 2.43 -11.29
CA SER A 247 11.77 1.72 -11.72
C SER A 247 10.91 1.16 -10.57
N GLU A 248 11.26 1.47 -9.32
CA GLU A 248 10.49 0.97 -8.19
C GLU A 248 9.13 1.69 -8.06
N ARG A 249 8.06 0.91 -7.88
CA ARG A 249 6.70 1.42 -7.60
C ARG A 249 6.69 2.45 -6.46
N SER A 250 7.47 2.22 -5.41
CA SER A 250 7.60 3.13 -4.26
C SER A 250 8.02 4.54 -4.69
N PHE A 251 8.97 4.63 -5.63
CA PHE A 251 9.45 5.88 -6.18
C PHE A 251 8.39 6.54 -7.07
N GLN A 252 7.69 5.76 -7.89
CA GLN A 252 6.61 6.30 -8.72
C GLN A 252 5.44 6.83 -7.87
N ASN A 253 5.04 6.11 -6.83
CA ASN A 253 4.08 6.58 -5.84
C ASN A 253 4.54 7.91 -5.22
N GLN A 254 5.81 8.04 -4.83
CA GLN A 254 6.35 9.31 -4.33
C GLN A 254 6.22 10.45 -5.36
N GLN A 255 6.43 10.19 -6.65
CA GLN A 255 6.23 11.24 -7.67
C GLN A 255 4.78 11.68 -7.74
N ILE A 256 3.83 10.74 -7.70
CA ILE A 256 2.40 11.06 -7.69
C ILE A 256 2.02 11.80 -6.40
N PHE A 257 2.52 11.38 -5.24
CA PHE A 257 2.24 12.00 -3.96
C PHE A 257 2.73 13.46 -3.91
N LYS A 258 3.87 13.74 -4.51
CA LYS A 258 4.40 15.11 -4.63
C LYS A 258 3.44 16.03 -5.41
N GLU A 259 2.79 15.52 -6.45
CA GLU A 259 1.78 16.29 -7.19
C GLU A 259 0.53 16.52 -6.35
N ILE A 260 0.04 15.47 -5.67
CA ILE A 260 -1.13 15.56 -4.79
C ILE A 260 -0.94 16.63 -3.71
N VAL A 261 0.20 16.62 -3.00
CA VAL A 261 0.47 17.63 -1.96
C VAL A 261 0.73 19.02 -2.54
N ALA A 262 1.27 19.11 -3.76
CA ALA A 262 1.47 20.38 -4.45
C ALA A 262 0.13 21.07 -4.73
N PHE A 263 -0.87 20.33 -5.24
CA PHE A 263 -2.23 20.84 -5.41
C PHE A 263 -2.85 21.27 -4.07
N GLY A 264 -2.77 20.40 -3.06
CA GLY A 264 -3.32 20.69 -1.75
C GLY A 264 -2.73 21.94 -1.10
N ASN A 265 -1.41 22.14 -1.17
CA ASN A 265 -0.78 23.33 -0.64
C ASN A 265 -1.11 24.57 -1.48
N SER A 266 -1.23 24.49 -2.80
CA SER A 266 -1.59 25.65 -3.63
C SER A 266 -3.01 26.17 -3.41
N HIS A 267 -3.82 25.52 -2.56
CA HIS A 267 -5.21 25.90 -2.27
C HIS A 267 -6.10 25.88 -3.52
N GLU A 268 -5.85 24.94 -4.42
CA GLU A 268 -6.50 24.84 -5.72
C GLU A 268 -7.03 23.43 -5.92
N MET A 269 -8.14 23.32 -6.65
CA MET A 269 -8.59 22.02 -7.13
C MET A 269 -7.67 21.54 -8.25
N GLY A 270 -7.41 20.24 -8.30
CA GLY A 270 -6.58 19.66 -9.34
C GLY A 270 -6.83 18.18 -9.52
N ASP A 271 -6.42 17.68 -10.68
CA ASP A 271 -6.54 16.28 -11.04
C ASP A 271 -5.19 15.73 -11.50
N VAL A 272 -4.84 14.55 -10.98
CA VAL A 272 -3.73 13.74 -11.50
C VAL A 272 -4.33 12.58 -12.28
N TYR A 273 -4.06 12.52 -13.58
CA TYR A 273 -4.47 11.40 -14.43
C TYR A 273 -3.30 10.42 -14.58
N VAL A 274 -3.50 9.19 -14.11
CA VAL A 274 -2.54 8.10 -14.19
C VAL A 274 -2.98 7.11 -15.27
N GLY A 275 -2.07 6.69 -16.14
CA GLY A 275 -2.38 5.97 -17.39
C GLY A 275 -2.53 6.89 -18.60
N VAL A 276 -2.09 8.14 -18.49
CA VAL A 276 -2.18 9.17 -19.54
C VAL A 276 -0.78 9.73 -19.79
N GLY A 277 -0.38 9.83 -21.06
CA GLY A 277 0.87 10.43 -21.48
C GLY A 277 0.86 11.95 -21.33
N ASN A 278 2.04 12.58 -21.36
CA ASN A 278 2.17 14.04 -21.19
C ASN A 278 1.46 14.86 -22.29
N ASP A 279 1.17 14.23 -23.43
CA ASP A 279 0.42 14.77 -24.57
C ASP A 279 -1.10 14.56 -24.46
N GLY A 280 -1.58 14.05 -23.31
CA GLY A 280 -2.99 13.70 -23.10
C GLY A 280 -3.42 12.36 -23.71
N THR A 281 -2.50 11.62 -24.34
CA THR A 281 -2.84 10.32 -24.94
C THR A 281 -3.10 9.26 -23.86
N ILE A 282 -4.21 8.55 -23.96
CA ILE A 282 -4.51 7.45 -23.02
C ILE A 282 -3.59 6.27 -23.34
N ARG A 283 -2.70 5.95 -22.40
CA ARG A 283 -1.73 4.86 -22.49
C ARG A 283 -2.27 3.57 -21.90
N GLY A 284 -3.04 3.67 -20.81
CA GLY A 284 -3.53 2.51 -20.07
C GLY A 284 -2.59 2.12 -18.91
N VAL A 285 -3.14 1.46 -17.89
CA VAL A 285 -2.40 0.81 -16.78
C VAL A 285 -2.80 -0.65 -16.59
N GLU A 286 -3.63 -1.19 -17.48
CA GLU A 286 -4.14 -2.56 -17.39
C GLU A 286 -3.03 -3.62 -17.33
N ASP A 287 -2.00 -3.49 -18.17
CA ASP A 287 -0.93 -4.48 -18.26
C ASP A 287 -0.05 -4.52 -17.00
N GLU A 288 0.32 -3.35 -16.47
CA GLU A 288 1.11 -3.26 -15.23
C GLU A 288 0.31 -3.75 -14.01
N LEU A 289 -1.00 -3.49 -13.99
CA LEU A 289 -1.86 -3.95 -12.89
C LEU A 289 -2.15 -5.45 -12.94
N LEU A 290 -2.25 -6.05 -14.12
CA LEU A 290 -2.48 -7.50 -14.27
C LEU A 290 -1.21 -8.33 -14.06
N ASN A 291 -0.07 -7.81 -14.52
CA ASN A 291 1.14 -8.63 -14.65
C ASN A 291 2.21 -8.33 -13.60
N GLU A 292 2.28 -7.10 -13.09
CA GLU A 292 3.37 -6.66 -12.21
C GLU A 292 2.91 -6.33 -10.79
N ALA A 293 1.67 -5.83 -10.65
CA ALA A 293 1.14 -5.46 -9.35
C ALA A 293 0.98 -6.66 -8.42
N PRO A 294 1.50 -6.60 -7.18
CA PRO A 294 1.42 -7.72 -6.23
C PRO A 294 0.06 -7.78 -5.51
N PHE A 295 -1.04 -7.56 -6.23
CA PHE A 295 -2.40 -7.46 -5.67
C PHE A 295 -3.39 -8.39 -6.38
N GLU A 296 -4.31 -8.97 -5.61
CA GLU A 296 -5.33 -9.89 -6.12
C GLU A 296 -6.50 -9.15 -6.80
N ASN A 297 -6.74 -7.90 -6.44
CA ASN A 297 -7.84 -7.09 -6.94
C ASN A 297 -7.48 -5.59 -6.98
N ARG A 298 -8.20 -4.80 -7.78
CA ARG A 298 -7.95 -3.36 -7.94
C ARG A 298 -8.23 -2.58 -6.66
N ALA A 299 -9.22 -3.01 -5.87
CA ALA A 299 -9.58 -2.38 -4.62
C ALA A 299 -8.44 -2.42 -3.59
N ASP A 300 -7.75 -3.55 -3.46
CA ASP A 300 -6.58 -3.73 -2.60
C ASP A 300 -5.41 -2.87 -3.07
N PHE A 301 -5.17 -2.80 -4.38
CA PHE A 301 -4.16 -1.90 -4.94
C PHE A 301 -4.46 -0.43 -4.58
N GLN A 302 -5.70 0.01 -4.78
CA GLN A 302 -6.15 1.36 -4.46
C GLN A 302 -6.06 1.65 -2.95
N ALA A 303 -6.47 0.70 -2.11
CA ALA A 303 -6.39 0.82 -0.66
C ALA A 303 -4.94 0.95 -0.19
N ASP A 304 -4.02 0.13 -0.73
CA ASP A 304 -2.60 0.23 -0.45
C ASP A 304 -2.01 1.57 -0.90
N PHE A 305 -2.35 2.05 -2.11
CA PHE A 305 -1.92 3.37 -2.59
C PHE A 305 -2.38 4.50 -1.65
N MET A 306 -3.66 4.50 -1.26
CA MET A 306 -4.21 5.50 -0.33
C MET A 306 -3.63 5.39 1.08
N ASN A 307 -3.32 4.18 1.54
CA ASN A 307 -2.65 3.95 2.83
C ASN A 307 -1.21 4.49 2.82
N GLN A 308 -0.46 4.26 1.73
CA GLN A 308 0.88 4.83 1.56
C GLN A 308 0.84 6.36 1.49
N LEU A 309 -0.13 6.93 0.77
CA LEU A 309 -0.36 8.37 0.72
C LEU A 309 -0.64 8.94 2.12
N SER A 310 -1.55 8.29 2.86
CA SER A 310 -1.91 8.67 4.24
C SER A 310 -0.71 8.63 5.17
N GLN A 311 0.13 7.59 5.09
CA GLN A 311 1.36 7.48 5.89
C GLN A 311 2.40 8.54 5.52
N ALA A 312 2.55 8.85 4.22
CA ALA A 312 3.50 9.85 3.76
C ALA A 312 3.09 11.27 4.17
N ILE A 313 1.79 11.55 4.26
CA ILE A 313 1.27 12.90 4.52
C ILE A 313 0.94 13.14 6.01
N ASP A 314 0.51 12.12 6.75
CA ASP A 314 0.02 12.21 8.13
C ASP A 314 -1.06 13.30 8.35
N ASN A 315 -1.89 13.54 7.34
CA ASN A 315 -3.04 14.45 7.38
C ASN A 315 -4.28 13.74 6.83
N TYR A 316 -4.93 12.99 7.71
CA TYR A 316 -6.11 12.19 7.37
C TYR A 316 -7.26 13.03 6.80
N SER A 317 -7.47 14.25 7.33
CA SER A 317 -8.56 15.13 6.90
C SER A 317 -8.41 15.60 5.46
N PHE A 318 -7.19 15.78 4.96
CA PHE A 318 -6.95 16.06 3.55
C PHE A 318 -7.11 14.80 2.71
N VAL A 319 -6.45 13.70 3.10
CA VAL A 319 -6.43 12.45 2.32
C VAL A 319 -7.83 11.85 2.18
N SER A 320 -8.70 11.96 3.19
CA SER A 320 -10.07 11.44 3.14
C SER A 320 -10.97 12.16 2.12
N GLN A 321 -10.57 13.33 1.61
CA GLN A 321 -11.34 14.08 0.62
C GLN A 321 -10.88 13.78 -0.82
N ILE A 322 -9.74 13.11 -0.99
CA ILE A 322 -9.21 12.73 -2.30
C ILE A 322 -10.04 11.56 -2.84
N LYS A 323 -10.42 11.64 -4.11
CA LYS A 323 -11.21 10.60 -4.79
C LYS A 323 -10.41 9.98 -5.92
N MET A 324 -10.33 8.66 -5.97
CA MET A 324 -9.81 7.93 -7.12
C MET A 324 -10.97 7.41 -7.95
N ILE A 325 -11.06 7.85 -9.20
CA ILE A 325 -12.10 7.47 -10.16
C ILE A 325 -11.41 6.72 -11.28
N TRP A 326 -11.95 5.56 -11.67
CA TRP A 326 -11.37 4.71 -12.69
C TRP A 326 -12.20 4.76 -13.96
N TYR A 327 -11.51 4.79 -15.08
CA TYR A 327 -12.06 4.95 -16.41
C TYR A 327 -11.57 3.84 -17.32
N LYS A 328 -12.48 3.31 -18.13
CA LYS A 328 -12.20 2.31 -19.17
C LYS A 328 -12.59 2.88 -20.53
N THR A 329 -11.69 2.85 -21.50
CA THR A 329 -12.02 3.23 -22.89
C THR A 329 -12.76 2.10 -23.62
N ILE A 330 -13.34 2.39 -24.78
CA ILE A 330 -13.99 1.39 -25.64
C ILE A 330 -13.00 0.29 -26.05
N GLU A 331 -11.74 0.66 -26.29
CA GLU A 331 -10.64 -0.26 -26.62
C GLU A 331 -10.13 -1.05 -25.41
N GLY A 332 -10.68 -0.80 -24.22
CA GLY A 332 -10.35 -1.50 -22.99
C GLY A 332 -9.17 -0.93 -22.21
N LYS A 333 -8.62 0.24 -22.59
CA LYS A 333 -7.56 0.86 -21.79
C LYS A 333 -8.11 1.37 -20.47
N LEU A 334 -7.40 1.09 -19.38
CA LEU A 334 -7.77 1.53 -18.04
C LEU A 334 -6.90 2.73 -17.63
N PHE A 335 -7.49 3.79 -17.09
CA PHE A 335 -6.76 4.88 -16.48
C PHE A 335 -7.48 5.40 -15.23
N CYS A 336 -6.76 6.12 -14.37
CA CYS A 336 -7.28 6.62 -13.09
C CYS A 336 -7.19 8.13 -13.02
N ARG A 337 -8.24 8.79 -12.57
CA ARG A 337 -8.24 10.19 -12.13
C ARG A 337 -8.19 10.23 -10.61
N ILE A 338 -7.13 10.80 -10.07
CA ILE A 338 -7.02 11.16 -8.66
C ILE A 338 -7.46 12.62 -8.55
N SER A 339 -8.64 12.86 -8.00
CA SER A 339 -9.21 14.19 -7.86
C SER A 339 -8.90 14.77 -6.48
N ILE A 340 -8.20 15.90 -6.48
CA ILE A 340 -7.76 16.63 -5.30
C ILE A 340 -8.67 17.85 -5.12
N PRO A 341 -9.47 17.91 -4.06
CA PRO A 341 -10.32 19.06 -3.80
C PRO A 341 -9.50 20.25 -3.31
N LYS A 342 -10.09 21.44 -3.42
CA LYS A 342 -9.53 22.64 -2.82
C LYS A 342 -9.35 22.43 -1.31
N TRP A 343 -8.11 22.57 -0.82
CA TRP A 343 -7.78 22.37 0.58
C TRP A 343 -7.56 23.70 1.28
N GLU A 344 -8.43 24.04 2.22
CA GLU A 344 -8.35 25.27 3.03
C GLU A 344 -7.75 25.02 4.43
N GLY A 345 -7.25 23.81 4.67
CA GLY A 345 -6.73 23.42 5.98
C GLY A 345 -5.28 23.86 6.22
N GLY A 346 -4.55 23.10 7.02
CA GLY A 346 -3.15 23.38 7.36
C GLY A 346 -2.18 23.08 6.21
N ILE A 347 -0.92 23.47 6.39
CA ILE A 347 0.17 23.11 5.46
C ILE A 347 0.35 21.59 5.46
N ILE A 348 0.55 21.02 4.27
CA ILE A 348 0.75 19.59 4.04
C ILE A 348 2.23 19.34 3.79
N LEU A 349 2.87 18.58 4.68
CA LEU A 349 4.26 18.15 4.51
C LEU A 349 4.29 16.69 4.04
N LEU A 350 5.01 16.43 2.96
CA LEU A 350 5.30 15.07 2.51
C LEU A 350 6.48 14.51 3.29
N ASN A 351 6.33 13.27 3.79
CA ASN A 351 7.29 12.57 4.65
C ASN A 351 7.73 13.39 5.88
N GLY A 352 6.86 14.30 6.34
CA GLY A 352 7.09 15.16 7.52
C GLY A 352 8.07 16.32 7.33
N CYS A 353 8.70 16.48 6.17
CA CYS A 353 9.73 17.52 5.98
C CYS A 353 9.73 18.21 4.60
N GLU A 354 9.03 17.68 3.60
CA GLU A 354 9.04 18.24 2.26
C GLU A 354 7.77 19.05 1.97
N LEU A 355 7.94 20.31 1.56
CA LEU A 355 6.85 21.18 1.15
C LEU A 355 6.88 21.37 -0.37
N TYR A 356 5.79 21.01 -1.05
CA TYR A 356 5.62 21.25 -2.48
C TYR A 356 4.39 22.12 -2.72
N VAL A 357 4.47 22.96 -3.75
CA VAL A 357 3.39 23.80 -4.27
C VAL A 357 3.34 23.67 -5.79
N ARG A 358 2.18 23.90 -6.42
CA ARG A 358 2.09 24.06 -7.88
C ARG A 358 2.68 25.40 -8.30
N GLY A 359 3.51 25.37 -9.34
CA GLY A 359 3.71 26.48 -10.27
C GLY A 359 2.88 26.23 -11.53
N ASP A 360 3.16 26.93 -12.63
CA ASP A 360 2.33 26.93 -13.85
C ASP A 360 1.88 25.54 -14.32
N ALA A 361 2.78 24.69 -14.78
CA ALA A 361 2.44 23.33 -15.26
C ALA A 361 3.10 22.22 -14.43
N GLY A 362 3.78 22.55 -13.33
CA GLY A 362 4.54 21.58 -12.56
C GLY A 362 4.65 21.93 -11.09
N LYS A 363 5.08 20.96 -10.29
CA LYS A 363 5.39 21.15 -8.87
C LYS A 363 6.75 21.81 -8.63
N LYS A 364 6.83 22.65 -7.60
CA LYS A 364 8.07 23.21 -7.05
C LYS A 364 8.20 22.78 -5.59
N GLN A 365 9.35 22.22 -5.21
CA GLN A 365 9.68 22.03 -3.80
C GLN A 365 10.15 23.37 -3.22
N LEU A 366 9.52 23.83 -2.15
CA LEU A 366 9.96 25.01 -1.42
C LEU A 366 11.06 24.64 -0.44
N LYS A 367 12.10 25.47 -0.38
CA LYS A 367 13.26 25.29 0.51
C LYS A 367 13.66 26.64 1.11
N ASN A 368 14.33 26.62 2.26
CA ASN A 368 14.96 27.78 2.88
C ASN A 368 13.99 28.98 3.00
N ALA A 369 14.38 30.16 2.49
CA ALA A 369 13.59 31.38 2.56
C ALA A 369 12.21 31.24 1.91
N ASP A 370 12.10 30.57 0.75
CA ASP A 370 10.81 30.35 0.06
C ASP A 370 9.84 29.56 0.95
N LEU A 371 10.35 28.54 1.65
CA LEU A 371 9.55 27.73 2.58
C LEU A 371 9.09 28.58 3.77
N ILE A 372 10.00 29.32 4.39
CA ILE A 372 9.69 30.17 5.56
C ILE A 372 8.64 31.22 5.18
N ASN A 373 8.83 31.92 4.06
CA ASN A 373 7.91 32.95 3.59
C ASN A 373 6.52 32.39 3.30
N TYR A 374 6.47 31.21 2.68
CA TYR A 374 5.21 30.50 2.41
C TYR A 374 4.46 30.18 3.71
N VAL A 375 5.16 29.59 4.69
CA VAL A 375 4.59 29.26 6.00
C VAL A 375 4.03 30.49 6.70
N LEU A 376 4.79 31.61 6.70
CA LEU A 376 4.37 32.87 7.30
C LEU A 376 3.12 33.43 6.63
N THR A 377 3.06 33.38 5.30
CA THR A 377 1.90 33.89 4.53
C THR A 377 0.65 33.06 4.81
N CYS A 378 0.76 31.73 4.84
CA CYS A 378 -0.35 30.84 5.19
C CYS A 378 -0.83 31.05 6.62
N TYR A 379 0.07 31.37 7.56
CA TYR A 379 -0.29 31.65 8.94
C TYR A 379 -1.01 33.00 9.07
N GLN A 380 -0.51 34.05 8.42
CA GLN A 380 -1.11 35.38 8.44
C GLN A 380 -2.52 35.39 7.86
N LYS A 381 -2.77 34.65 6.77
CA LYS A 381 -4.10 34.48 6.16
C LYS A 381 -5.14 33.81 7.07
N LYS A 382 -4.73 33.12 8.14
CA LYS A 382 -5.64 32.46 9.09
C LYS A 382 -5.99 33.31 10.31
N VAL A 383 -5.22 34.36 10.58
CA VAL A 383 -5.37 35.23 11.75
C VAL A 383 -6.09 36.54 11.38
N ALA A 384 -6.03 36.94 10.10
CA ALA A 384 -6.91 37.94 9.51
C ALA A 384 -8.27 37.34 9.17
#